data_AF-A0A9P1GP29-F1
#
_entry.id   AF-A0A9P1GP29-F1
#
_cell.length_a   1.000
_cell.length_b   1.000
_cell.length_c   1.000
_cell.angle_alpha   90.00
_cell.angle_beta   90.00
_cell.angle_gamma   90.00
#
_symmetry.space_group_name_H-M   'P 1'
#
loop_
_entity.id
_entity.type
_entity.pdbx_description
1 polymer ?
#
loop_
_entity_poly.entity_id
_entity_poly.type
_entity_poly.pdbx_seq_one_letter_code
_entity_poly.pdbx_strand_id
1 'polypeptide(L)'
;MLAVPALCFCLGFGSQLHLTARPSNAFPACVTKRRLRLQTQANLIQRKLQEGPVVESVPFCSPQTLWGAWTMLLVCLFLSGPASAANWSGTHIPKRSLAEAAKTLESGALRSMPMAKYPDPMLRMSASPVAESMFHQPALKLFTEALQTTAAAEGAVGLAASQVGVDARIIVLDPSISSRTVFVNPQVVERSSEDSMRWWRERCLVLPPDVLVTLMRDARIKVHAFDLQGSYTVTLEGEAARAFQHELDHLNGVLIIDHAVDDDDLTSQAFPEMKQLEEPDHPWRQEIAFARQVGALDETSGGG
;
A
#
# COMPACT_ATOMS: atom_id res chain seq x y z
N MET A 1 -68.25 32.82 -36.65
CA MET A 1 -67.46 33.99 -36.17
C MET A 1 -66.06 33.44 -35.88
N LEU A 2 -65.14 33.50 -36.86
CA LEU A 2 -63.96 34.40 -36.91
C LEU A 2 -63.15 34.33 -35.59
N ALA A 3 -61.86 33.94 -35.52
CA ALA A 3 -60.76 34.02 -36.48
C ALA A 3 -59.61 33.01 -36.19
N VAL A 4 -58.69 32.95 -37.14
CA VAL A 4 -57.51 32.09 -37.40
C VAL A 4 -56.24 32.55 -36.61
N PRO A 5 -55.16 31.74 -36.51
CA PRO A 5 -54.17 31.72 -35.41
C PRO A 5 -52.83 32.41 -35.72
N ALA A 6 -51.89 32.42 -34.76
CA ALA A 6 -50.48 32.78 -34.99
C ALA A 6 -49.52 31.71 -34.45
N LEU A 7 -48.69 31.17 -35.34
CA LEU A 7 -47.50 30.38 -35.06
C LEU A 7 -46.39 31.26 -34.47
N CYS A 8 -45.51 30.66 -33.66
CA CYS A 8 -44.09 30.98 -33.73
C CYS A 8 -43.22 29.75 -33.42
N PHE A 9 -42.37 29.42 -34.38
CA PHE A 9 -41.28 28.45 -34.34
C PHE A 9 -40.11 29.01 -33.53
N CYS A 10 -39.40 28.19 -32.76
CA CYS A 10 -37.96 28.38 -32.50
C CYS A 10 -37.31 27.03 -32.13
N LEU A 11 -36.34 26.64 -32.95
CA LEU A 11 -35.39 25.54 -32.75
C LEU A 11 -34.36 25.90 -31.67
N GLY A 12 -33.88 24.90 -30.92
CA GLY A 12 -32.73 25.06 -30.02
C GLY A 12 -32.21 23.73 -29.51
N PHE A 13 -31.19 23.20 -30.19
CA PHE A 13 -30.32 22.11 -29.73
C PHE A 13 -29.59 22.51 -28.43
N GLY A 14 -29.42 21.57 -27.50
CA GLY A 14 -28.58 21.78 -26.32
C GLY A 14 -28.51 20.55 -25.42
N SER A 15 -27.62 19.62 -25.77
CA SER A 15 -27.21 18.49 -24.93
C SER A 15 -26.65 18.97 -23.59
N GLN A 16 -27.17 18.48 -22.47
CA GLN A 16 -26.46 18.52 -21.19
C GLN A 16 -26.54 17.18 -20.47
N LEU A 17 -25.36 16.72 -20.09
CA LEU A 17 -25.03 15.52 -19.36
C LEU A 17 -25.84 15.37 -18.07
N HIS A 18 -26.46 14.21 -17.90
CA HIS A 18 -26.99 13.77 -16.61
C HIS A 18 -25.84 13.47 -15.65
N LEU A 19 -25.54 14.41 -14.77
CA LEU A 19 -24.89 14.15 -13.48
C LEU A 19 -25.85 13.32 -12.62
N THR A 20 -25.47 12.09 -12.31
CA THR A 20 -26.19 11.24 -11.37
C THR A 20 -26.00 11.77 -9.95
N ALA A 21 -27.13 11.99 -9.28
CA ALA A 21 -27.22 12.51 -7.92
C ALA A 21 -26.66 11.53 -6.88
N ARG A 22 -25.97 12.06 -5.86
CA ARG A 22 -25.60 11.35 -4.64
C ARG A 22 -26.87 10.95 -3.86
N PRO A 23 -26.97 9.74 -3.27
CA PRO A 23 -28.02 9.45 -2.32
C PRO A 23 -27.68 10.07 -0.95
N SER A 24 -28.62 10.86 -0.45
CA SER A 24 -28.61 11.55 0.84
C SER A 24 -28.98 10.63 2.01
N ASN A 25 -28.24 10.75 3.11
CA ASN A 25 -28.64 10.61 4.51
C ASN A 25 -29.50 9.41 4.94
N ALA A 26 -28.82 8.35 5.41
CA ALA A 26 -29.37 7.42 6.39
C ALA A 26 -28.25 6.78 7.24
N PHE A 27 -27.72 7.47 8.27
CA PHE A 27 -26.75 6.84 9.20
C PHE A 27 -26.77 7.40 10.63
N PRO A 28 -27.49 6.76 11.57
CA PRO A 28 -27.19 6.85 13.00
C PRO A 28 -26.48 5.59 13.55
N ALA A 29 -26.74 4.39 12.98
CA ALA A 29 -26.26 3.12 13.55
C ALA A 29 -24.81 2.73 13.14
N CYS A 30 -24.28 3.30 12.06
CA CYS A 30 -22.91 3.02 11.59
C CYS A 30 -21.84 3.77 12.40
N VAL A 31 -22.17 4.98 12.91
CA VAL A 31 -21.28 5.83 13.72
C VAL A 31 -20.91 5.15 15.06
N THR A 32 -21.80 4.33 15.62
CA THR A 32 -21.55 3.65 16.89
C THR A 32 -20.58 2.46 16.73
N LYS A 33 -20.65 1.72 15.63
CA LYS A 33 -19.69 0.65 15.30
C LYS A 33 -18.30 1.22 14.92
N ARG A 34 -18.28 2.41 14.28
CA ARG A 34 -17.09 3.19 13.92
C ARG A 34 -16.24 3.56 15.13
N ARG A 35 -16.86 4.08 16.20
CA ARG A 35 -16.15 4.44 17.44
C ARG A 35 -15.67 3.21 18.21
N LEU A 36 -16.46 2.13 18.21
CA LEU A 36 -16.11 0.91 18.94
C LEU A 36 -14.89 0.21 18.36
N ARG A 37 -14.76 0.04 17.03
CA ARG A 37 -13.60 -0.68 16.44
C ARG A 37 -12.30 0.10 16.56
N LEU A 38 -12.33 1.41 16.31
CA LEU A 38 -11.18 2.29 16.53
C LEU A 38 -10.80 2.36 18.01
N GLN A 39 -11.79 2.40 18.92
CA GLN A 39 -11.51 2.30 20.36
C GLN A 39 -11.02 0.90 20.76
N THR A 40 -11.49 -0.20 20.18
CA THR A 40 -11.02 -1.54 20.54
C THR A 40 -9.58 -1.74 20.09
N GLN A 41 -9.22 -1.31 18.88
CA GLN A 41 -7.83 -1.34 18.43
C GLN A 41 -6.96 -0.35 19.20
N ALA A 42 -7.39 0.90 19.42
CA ALA A 42 -6.67 1.84 20.29
C ALA A 42 -6.51 1.32 21.73
N ASN A 43 -7.52 0.63 22.28
CA ASN A 43 -7.45 0.04 23.61
C ASN A 43 -6.56 -1.21 23.65
N LEU A 44 -6.55 -2.03 22.58
CA LEU A 44 -5.61 -3.14 22.42
C LEU A 44 -4.18 -2.61 22.28
N ILE A 45 -4.00 -1.54 21.51
CA ILE A 45 -2.75 -0.80 21.35
C ILE A 45 -2.24 -0.30 22.71
N GLN A 46 -3.09 0.40 23.47
CA GLN A 46 -2.75 0.93 24.80
C GLN A 46 -2.48 -0.17 25.84
N ARG A 47 -3.23 -1.28 25.83
CA ARG A 47 -2.97 -2.44 26.71
C ARG A 47 -1.64 -3.13 26.38
N LYS A 48 -1.32 -3.30 25.10
CA LYS A 48 -0.05 -3.90 24.65
C LYS A 48 1.16 -3.01 24.94
N LEU A 49 1.03 -1.70 24.84
CA LEU A 49 2.09 -0.75 25.21
C LEU A 49 2.43 -0.84 26.72
N GLN A 50 1.44 -1.16 27.56
CA GLN A 50 1.64 -1.39 29.00
C GLN A 50 2.30 -2.74 29.33
N GLU A 51 2.25 -3.72 28.42
CA GLU A 51 2.88 -5.04 28.60
C GLU A 51 4.41 -5.01 28.38
N GLY A 52 4.94 -3.92 27.79
CA GLY A 52 6.36 -3.76 27.50
C GLY A 52 6.88 -4.74 26.42
N PRO A 53 8.03 -4.47 25.80
CA PRO A 53 8.63 -5.42 24.88
C PRO A 53 9.08 -6.69 25.65
N VAL A 54 8.79 -7.87 25.09
CA VAL A 54 9.47 -9.11 25.50
C VAL A 54 10.91 -9.00 25.02
N VAL A 55 11.78 -8.52 25.89
CA VAL A 55 13.23 -8.48 25.66
C VAL A 55 13.76 -9.89 25.86
N GLU A 56 14.08 -10.59 24.77
CA GLU A 56 14.99 -11.73 24.86
C GLU A 56 16.37 -11.20 25.28
N SER A 57 16.80 -11.61 26.48
CA SER A 57 18.09 -11.23 27.04
C SER A 57 19.23 -11.86 26.23
N VAL A 58 19.96 -11.04 25.49
CA VAL A 58 21.25 -11.41 24.89
C VAL A 58 22.31 -11.38 26.01
N PRO A 59 23.18 -12.40 26.15
CA PRO A 59 24.11 -12.47 27.27
C PRO A 59 25.14 -11.33 27.25
N PHE A 60 25.31 -10.76 28.44
CA PHE A 60 26.24 -9.71 28.83
C PHE A 60 27.70 -10.16 28.63
N CYS A 61 28.46 -9.49 27.77
CA CYS A 61 29.90 -9.69 27.65
C CYS A 61 30.65 -8.49 28.25
N SER A 62 31.64 -8.78 29.10
CA SER A 62 32.30 -7.85 30.02
C SER A 62 33.25 -6.84 29.34
N PRO A 63 33.53 -5.68 29.98
CA PRO A 63 34.30 -4.60 29.38
C PRO A 63 35.78 -4.66 29.75
N GLN A 64 36.60 -5.32 28.93
CA GLN A 64 38.07 -5.15 28.89
C GLN A 64 38.52 -5.39 27.44
N THR A 65 38.71 -4.37 26.60
CA THR A 65 40.00 -3.69 26.48
C THR A 65 39.83 -2.49 25.53
N LEU A 66 39.92 -1.28 26.08
CA LEU A 66 40.12 -0.05 25.31
C LEU A 66 41.63 0.23 25.34
N TRP A 67 42.27 0.28 24.17
CA TRP A 67 43.25 1.30 23.76
C TRP A 67 44.01 0.83 22.51
N GLY A 68 43.86 1.58 21.41
CA GLY A 68 44.73 1.47 20.25
C GLY A 68 44.02 1.37 18.91
N ALA A 69 43.36 2.45 18.47
CA ALA A 69 43.17 2.81 17.05
C ALA A 69 42.40 4.14 16.89
N TRP A 70 42.73 5.16 17.69
CA TRP A 70 42.32 6.54 17.38
C TRP A 70 43.47 7.20 16.62
N THR A 71 43.44 7.16 15.29
CA THR A 71 44.11 8.15 14.39
C THR A 71 43.96 7.93 12.88
N MET A 72 43.22 6.92 12.38
CA MET A 72 42.97 6.81 10.92
C MET A 72 41.53 6.41 10.57
N LEU A 73 40.57 7.26 10.91
CA LEU A 73 39.22 7.20 10.32
C LEU A 73 38.54 8.57 10.26
N LEU A 74 39.28 9.60 9.83
CA LEU A 74 38.75 10.97 9.71
C LEU A 74 38.83 11.53 8.28
N VAL A 75 38.85 10.67 7.26
CA VAL A 75 38.89 11.10 5.84
C VAL A 75 37.85 10.41 4.92
N CYS A 76 37.04 9.46 5.40
CA CYS A 76 35.97 8.85 4.57
C CYS A 76 34.53 8.97 5.13
N LEU A 77 34.29 9.85 6.10
CA LEU A 77 32.97 10.04 6.74
C LEU A 77 32.37 11.43 6.50
N PHE A 78 32.61 12.03 5.33
CA PHE A 78 32.08 13.37 4.99
C PHE A 78 31.48 13.48 3.58
N LEU A 79 31.04 12.39 2.95
CA LEU A 79 30.33 12.45 1.66
C LEU A 79 29.05 11.61 1.55
N SER A 80 28.47 11.18 2.67
CA SER A 80 27.09 10.67 2.68
C SER A 80 26.48 10.93 4.04
N GLY A 81 26.05 12.17 4.27
CA GLY A 81 25.10 12.43 5.35
C GLY A 81 23.81 11.63 5.10
N PRO A 82 23.02 11.30 6.15
CA PRO A 82 21.71 10.72 5.94
C PRO A 82 20.93 11.63 5.00
N ALA A 83 20.30 11.07 3.98
CA ALA A 83 19.41 11.81 3.09
C ALA A 83 18.33 12.48 3.97
N SER A 84 18.52 13.76 4.27
CA SER A 84 17.60 14.57 5.03
C SER A 84 16.33 14.78 4.21
N ALA A 85 15.16 14.81 4.87
CA ALA A 85 13.88 15.19 4.28
C ALA A 85 13.93 16.56 3.55
N ALA A 86 14.96 17.38 3.80
CA ALA A 86 15.17 18.71 3.22
C ALA A 86 15.16 18.78 1.68
N ASN A 87 15.36 17.66 0.96
CA ASN A 87 15.33 17.62 -0.51
C ASN A 87 14.23 16.68 -1.07
N TRP A 88 13.25 16.30 -0.26
CA TRP A 88 12.16 15.46 -0.75
C TRP A 88 11.22 16.26 -1.65
N SER A 89 10.96 15.75 -2.85
CA SER A 89 9.94 16.27 -3.76
C SER A 89 9.11 15.13 -4.31
N GLY A 90 7.80 15.35 -4.37
CA GLY A 90 6.87 14.40 -4.96
C GLY A 90 7.07 14.27 -6.45
N THR A 91 6.62 13.14 -6.99
CA THR A 91 6.55 12.92 -8.44
C THR A 91 5.15 13.19 -8.97
N HIS A 92 5.02 13.09 -10.29
CA HIS A 92 3.73 13.01 -10.99
C HIS A 92 3.85 11.98 -12.11
N ILE A 93 3.94 10.70 -11.74
CA ILE A 93 4.05 9.63 -12.73
C ILE A 93 2.69 9.36 -13.38
N PRO A 94 2.64 9.06 -14.70
CA PRO A 94 1.38 8.79 -15.36
C PRO A 94 0.84 7.42 -14.96
N LYS A 95 -0.48 7.33 -14.81
CA LYS A 95 -1.21 6.07 -14.69
C LYS A 95 -1.08 5.28 -15.99
N ARG A 96 -0.76 3.99 -15.90
CA ARG A 96 -0.70 3.06 -17.04
C ARG A 96 -1.52 1.82 -16.74
N SER A 97 -2.17 1.27 -17.75
CA SER A 97 -2.63 -0.12 -17.72
C SER A 97 -1.44 -1.08 -17.74
N LEU A 98 -1.68 -2.34 -17.35
CA LEU A 98 -0.69 -3.41 -17.46
C LEU A 98 -0.15 -3.55 -18.89
N ALA A 99 -1.02 -3.44 -19.90
CA ALA A 99 -0.64 -3.56 -21.30
C ALA A 99 0.26 -2.40 -21.77
N GLU A 100 -0.03 -1.16 -21.36
CA GLU A 100 0.79 0.01 -21.69
C GLU A 100 2.17 -0.04 -21.01
N ALA A 101 2.21 -0.51 -19.76
CA ALA A 101 3.46 -0.73 -19.05
C ALA A 101 4.32 -1.78 -19.77
N ALA A 102 3.74 -2.94 -20.11
CA ALA A 102 4.43 -3.99 -20.85
C ALA A 102 4.94 -3.52 -22.21
N LYS A 103 4.13 -2.82 -23.01
CA LYS A 103 4.57 -2.25 -24.31
C LYS A 103 5.77 -1.32 -24.16
N THR A 104 5.79 -0.54 -23.09
CA THR A 104 6.93 0.37 -22.79
C THR A 104 8.20 -0.44 -22.51
N LEU A 105 8.10 -1.51 -21.73
CA LEU A 105 9.20 -2.42 -21.42
C LEU A 105 9.69 -3.18 -22.67
N GLU A 106 8.79 -3.69 -23.50
CA GLU A 106 9.12 -4.42 -24.75
C GLU A 106 9.90 -3.56 -25.74
N SER A 107 9.56 -2.27 -25.85
CA SER A 107 10.27 -1.33 -26.71
C SER A 107 11.71 -1.06 -26.28
N GLY A 108 12.12 -1.55 -25.10
CA GLY A 108 13.42 -1.27 -24.49
C GLY A 108 13.55 0.15 -23.93
N ALA A 109 12.47 0.94 -23.94
CA ALA A 109 12.46 2.29 -23.40
C ALA A 109 12.70 2.33 -21.89
N LEU A 110 12.34 1.24 -21.18
CA LEU A 110 12.56 1.08 -19.75
C LEU A 110 13.11 -0.32 -19.45
N ARG A 111 14.07 -0.40 -18.53
CA ARG A 111 14.56 -1.66 -17.93
C ARG A 111 14.00 -1.91 -16.53
N SER A 112 13.61 -0.83 -15.85
CA SER A 112 12.92 -0.80 -14.56
C SER A 112 11.85 0.30 -14.62
N MET A 113 10.86 0.24 -13.73
CA MET A 113 9.77 1.20 -13.72
C MET A 113 10.10 2.37 -12.77
N PRO A 114 9.77 3.62 -13.14
CA PRO A 114 9.93 4.74 -12.22
C PRO A 114 8.97 4.60 -11.03
N MET A 115 9.48 4.79 -9.81
CA MET A 115 8.66 4.79 -8.60
C MET A 115 8.09 6.17 -8.31
N ALA A 116 6.85 6.19 -7.84
CA ALA A 116 6.21 7.38 -7.32
C ALA A 116 6.83 7.80 -5.99
N LYS A 117 6.85 9.11 -5.73
CA LYS A 117 7.23 9.71 -4.44
C LYS A 117 6.12 10.61 -3.95
N TYR A 118 5.78 10.49 -2.69
CA TYR A 118 4.79 11.33 -2.03
C TYR A 118 5.06 12.83 -2.22
N PRO A 119 4.06 13.70 -2.44
CA PRO A 119 2.61 13.45 -2.46
C PRO A 119 2.03 13.10 -3.85
N ASP A 120 2.73 12.30 -4.67
CA ASP A 120 2.19 11.88 -5.98
C ASP A 120 0.80 11.22 -5.80
N PRO A 121 -0.26 11.75 -6.45
CA PRO A 121 -1.62 11.23 -6.30
C PRO A 121 -1.76 9.77 -6.75
N MET A 122 -0.80 9.25 -7.53
CA MET A 122 -0.77 7.85 -7.93
C MET A 122 -0.69 6.89 -6.74
N LEU A 123 -0.06 7.32 -5.64
CA LEU A 123 0.04 6.55 -4.41
C LEU A 123 -1.32 6.34 -3.70
N ARG A 124 -2.34 7.12 -4.09
CA ARG A 124 -3.72 7.02 -3.58
C ARG A 124 -4.66 6.25 -4.50
N MET A 125 -4.14 5.69 -5.61
CA MET A 125 -4.93 4.87 -6.52
C MET A 125 -5.26 3.51 -5.90
N SER A 126 -6.54 3.13 -5.92
CA SER A 126 -6.94 1.73 -5.75
C SER A 126 -6.76 0.98 -7.07
N ALA A 127 -5.97 -0.10 -7.04
CA ALA A 127 -5.61 -0.87 -8.23
C ALA A 127 -6.73 -1.83 -8.65
N SER A 128 -7.00 -1.86 -9.94
CA SER A 128 -7.97 -2.73 -10.61
C SER A 128 -7.45 -4.17 -10.69
N PRO A 129 -8.32 -5.19 -10.53
CA PRO A 129 -7.94 -6.57 -10.77
C PRO A 129 -7.39 -6.76 -12.19
N VAL A 130 -6.35 -7.58 -12.31
CA VAL A 130 -5.84 -8.06 -13.60
C VAL A 130 -6.91 -8.95 -14.22
N ALA A 131 -7.35 -8.62 -15.43
CA ALA A 131 -8.33 -9.43 -16.16
C ALA A 131 -7.80 -10.83 -16.48
N GLU A 132 -8.66 -11.84 -16.45
CA GLU A 132 -8.29 -13.23 -16.78
C GLU A 132 -7.64 -13.35 -18.15
N SER A 133 -8.09 -12.55 -19.13
CA SER A 133 -7.51 -12.50 -20.48
C SER A 133 -6.03 -12.10 -20.52
N MET A 134 -5.48 -11.55 -19.43
CA MET A 134 -4.07 -11.17 -19.32
C MET A 134 -3.18 -12.28 -18.77
N PHE A 135 -3.74 -13.34 -18.17
CA PHE A 135 -2.95 -14.35 -17.45
C PHE A 135 -2.04 -15.17 -18.37
N HIS A 136 -2.43 -15.33 -19.62
CA HIS A 136 -1.65 -16.03 -20.64
C HIS A 136 -0.88 -15.08 -21.58
N GLN A 137 -0.91 -13.77 -21.31
CA GLN A 137 -0.24 -12.79 -22.15
C GLN A 137 1.22 -12.59 -21.70
N PRO A 138 2.18 -12.45 -22.65
CA PRO A 138 3.58 -12.12 -22.34
C PRO A 138 3.71 -10.85 -21.48
N ALA A 139 2.77 -9.91 -21.63
CA ALA A 139 2.71 -8.67 -20.88
C ALA A 139 2.70 -8.86 -19.36
N LEU A 140 1.98 -9.87 -18.84
CA LEU A 140 1.93 -10.13 -17.40
C LEU A 140 3.31 -10.58 -16.90
N LYS A 141 3.93 -11.55 -17.59
CA LYS A 141 5.27 -12.04 -17.26
C LYS A 141 6.29 -10.91 -17.27
N LEU A 142 6.36 -10.18 -18.38
CA LEU A 142 7.33 -9.09 -18.56
C LEU A 142 7.18 -8.03 -17.47
N PHE A 143 5.95 -7.64 -17.15
CA PHE A 143 5.72 -6.65 -16.10
C PHE A 143 6.11 -7.18 -14.71
N THR A 144 5.77 -8.43 -14.37
CA THR A 144 6.16 -9.01 -13.07
C THR A 144 7.68 -9.10 -12.90
N GLU A 145 8.42 -9.46 -13.96
CA GLU A 145 9.89 -9.48 -13.97
C GLU A 145 10.49 -8.07 -13.83
N ALA A 146 9.91 -7.08 -14.52
CA ALA A 146 10.34 -5.68 -14.39
C ALA A 146 10.04 -5.11 -13.00
N LEU A 147 8.92 -5.51 -12.39
CA LEU A 147 8.56 -5.08 -11.03
C LEU A 147 9.53 -5.69 -10.00
N GLN A 148 9.88 -6.98 -10.13
CA GLN A 148 10.93 -7.61 -9.31
C GLN A 148 12.29 -6.94 -9.50
N THR A 149 12.65 -6.61 -10.74
CA THR A 149 13.90 -5.89 -11.04
C THR A 149 13.92 -4.50 -10.39
N THR A 150 12.79 -3.80 -10.41
CA THR A 150 12.63 -2.48 -9.76
C THR A 150 12.77 -2.62 -8.25
N ALA A 151 12.09 -3.60 -7.63
CA ALA A 151 12.19 -3.86 -6.20
C ALA A 151 13.63 -4.15 -5.77
N ALA A 152 14.34 -5.02 -6.50
CA ALA A 152 15.73 -5.36 -6.21
C ALA A 152 16.69 -4.16 -6.36
N ALA A 153 16.49 -3.33 -7.39
CA ALA A 153 17.31 -2.14 -7.62
C ALA A 153 17.18 -1.10 -6.50
N GLU A 154 16.00 -1.00 -5.90
CA GLU A 154 15.68 -0.06 -4.82
C GLU A 154 15.90 -0.66 -3.42
N GLY A 155 16.33 -1.93 -3.33
CA GLY A 155 16.52 -2.64 -2.07
C GLY A 155 15.22 -2.90 -1.30
N ALA A 156 14.09 -2.99 -2.01
CA ALA A 156 12.77 -3.20 -1.44
C ALA A 156 12.53 -4.68 -1.13
N VAL A 157 12.00 -4.99 0.06
CA VAL A 157 11.58 -6.36 0.44
C VAL A 157 10.21 -6.74 -0.14
N GLY A 158 9.47 -5.76 -0.64
CA GLY A 158 8.19 -5.89 -1.32
C GLY A 158 7.95 -4.69 -2.23
N LEU A 159 7.13 -4.86 -3.27
CA LEU A 159 6.73 -3.77 -4.14
C LEU A 159 5.36 -4.05 -4.79
N ALA A 160 4.47 -3.07 -4.79
CA ALA A 160 3.18 -3.10 -5.46
C ALA A 160 3.20 -2.34 -6.79
N ALA A 161 2.44 -2.82 -7.77
CA ALA A 161 2.36 -2.18 -9.09
C ALA A 161 1.86 -0.72 -9.05
N SER A 162 1.02 -0.37 -8.05
CA SER A 162 0.54 1.01 -7.87
C SER A 162 1.66 2.00 -7.56
N GLN A 163 2.72 1.57 -6.85
CA GLN A 163 3.88 2.42 -6.54
C GLN A 163 4.69 2.81 -7.79
N VAL A 164 4.53 2.08 -8.90
CA VAL A 164 5.15 2.40 -10.20
C VAL A 164 4.13 2.91 -11.23
N GLY A 165 2.94 3.29 -10.76
CA GLY A 165 1.88 3.91 -11.56
C GLY A 165 1.17 2.95 -12.50
N VAL A 166 1.15 1.66 -12.18
CA VAL A 166 0.46 0.65 -12.98
C VAL A 166 -0.81 0.19 -12.27
N ASP A 167 -1.93 0.30 -12.98
CA ASP A 167 -3.26 -0.09 -12.52
C ASP A 167 -3.47 -1.60 -12.64
N ALA A 168 -2.87 -2.34 -11.72
CA ALA A 168 -2.95 -3.78 -11.66
C ALA A 168 -2.77 -4.26 -10.22
N ARG A 169 -3.61 -5.19 -9.75
CA ARG A 169 -3.42 -5.84 -8.44
C ARG A 169 -2.29 -6.86 -8.51
N ILE A 170 -1.05 -6.39 -8.47
CA ILE A 170 0.16 -7.21 -8.51
C ILE A 170 1.09 -6.77 -7.38
N ILE A 171 1.53 -7.73 -6.58
CA ILE A 171 2.55 -7.57 -5.54
C ILE A 171 3.72 -8.49 -5.88
N VAL A 172 4.94 -8.00 -5.65
CA VAL A 172 6.12 -8.85 -5.59
C VAL A 172 6.76 -8.79 -4.21
N LEU A 173 7.30 -9.91 -3.75
CA LEU A 173 8.06 -10.01 -2.50
C LEU A 173 9.47 -10.53 -2.79
N ASP A 174 10.42 -10.11 -1.98
CA ASP A 174 11.80 -10.58 -2.07
C ASP A 174 11.89 -12.10 -1.74
N PRO A 175 12.67 -12.88 -2.52
CA PRO A 175 12.81 -14.32 -2.30
C PRO A 175 13.47 -14.71 -0.97
N SER A 176 14.17 -13.80 -0.29
CA SER A 176 14.75 -14.05 1.03
C SER A 176 13.70 -14.14 2.14
N ILE A 177 12.53 -13.54 1.96
CA ILE A 177 11.44 -13.54 2.96
C ILE A 177 10.29 -14.48 2.58
N SER A 178 10.14 -14.85 1.30
CA SER A 178 9.02 -15.67 0.85
C SER A 178 9.40 -16.61 -0.29
N SER A 179 8.90 -17.85 -0.25
CA SER A 179 9.03 -18.82 -1.35
C SER A 179 8.12 -18.50 -2.56
N ARG A 180 7.07 -17.72 -2.34
CA ARG A 180 6.20 -17.16 -3.39
C ARG A 180 6.50 -15.68 -3.53
N THR A 181 6.91 -15.26 -4.71
CA THR A 181 7.45 -13.90 -4.95
C THR A 181 6.57 -13.04 -5.85
N VAL A 182 5.52 -13.59 -6.47
CA VAL A 182 4.60 -12.87 -7.37
C VAL A 182 3.17 -13.22 -7.01
N PHE A 183 2.38 -12.20 -6.69
CA PHE A 183 0.98 -12.33 -6.30
C PHE A 183 0.12 -11.46 -7.21
N VAL A 184 -0.62 -12.10 -8.11
CA VAL A 184 -1.59 -11.46 -9.01
C VAL A 184 -2.98 -11.63 -8.43
N ASN A 185 -3.77 -10.56 -8.43
CA ASN A 185 -5.08 -10.48 -7.78
C ASN A 185 -5.12 -11.05 -6.34
N PRO A 186 -4.16 -10.68 -5.47
CA PRO A 186 -4.09 -11.23 -4.13
C PRO A 186 -5.34 -10.94 -3.30
N GLN A 187 -5.78 -11.94 -2.55
CA GLN A 187 -6.82 -11.87 -1.54
C GLN A 187 -6.37 -12.55 -0.24
N VAL A 188 -6.53 -11.88 0.89
CA VAL A 188 -6.34 -12.50 2.20
C VAL A 188 -7.60 -13.31 2.51
N VAL A 189 -7.47 -14.62 2.69
CA VAL A 189 -8.59 -15.57 2.92
C VAL A 189 -8.64 -16.11 4.35
N GLU A 190 -7.60 -15.82 5.15
CA GLU A 190 -7.58 -16.08 6.59
C GLU A 190 -6.63 -15.09 7.25
N ARG A 191 -6.94 -14.66 8.47
CA ARG A 191 -6.10 -13.78 9.29
C ARG A 191 -5.96 -14.36 10.69
N SER A 192 -4.81 -14.10 11.31
CA SER A 192 -4.63 -14.32 12.73
C SER A 192 -5.68 -13.56 13.56
N SER A 193 -5.96 -13.99 14.78
CA SER A 193 -6.83 -13.23 15.70
C SER A 193 -6.28 -11.82 15.99
N GLU A 194 -7.13 -10.86 16.35
CA GLU A 194 -6.70 -9.50 16.72
C GLU A 194 -5.71 -9.51 17.89
N ASP A 195 -5.97 -10.34 18.91
CA ASP A 195 -5.09 -10.49 20.08
C ASP A 195 -3.70 -11.05 19.72
N SER A 196 -3.60 -11.73 18.57
CA SER A 196 -2.35 -12.29 18.06
C SER A 196 -1.63 -11.41 17.04
N MET A 197 -2.11 -10.20 16.76
CA MET A 197 -1.38 -9.23 15.94
C MET A 197 -0.03 -8.88 16.57
N ARG A 198 0.88 -8.30 15.77
CA ARG A 198 2.22 -7.90 16.19
C ARG A 198 2.48 -6.44 15.85
N TRP A 199 3.23 -5.79 16.73
CA TRP A 199 3.75 -4.45 16.53
C TRP A 199 4.91 -4.46 15.54
N TRP A 200 4.92 -3.48 14.65
CA TRP A 200 5.98 -3.23 13.69
C TRP A 200 6.30 -1.74 13.64
N ARG A 201 7.55 -1.45 13.25
CA ARG A 201 7.97 -0.10 12.88
C ARG A 201 8.30 -0.13 11.40
N GLU A 202 7.47 0.49 10.59
CA GLU A 202 7.56 0.42 9.13
C GLU A 202 8.07 1.74 8.54
N ARG A 203 8.91 1.62 7.52
CA ARG A 203 9.25 2.68 6.57
C ARG A 203 8.69 2.29 5.20
N CYS A 204 8.54 3.27 4.32
CA CYS A 204 8.11 3.03 2.95
C CYS A 204 8.98 3.86 1.99
N LEU A 205 9.42 3.25 0.88
CA LEU A 205 10.29 3.91 -0.10
C LEU A 205 9.62 5.09 -0.82
N VAL A 206 8.29 5.10 -0.88
CA VAL A 206 7.53 6.18 -1.54
C VAL A 206 7.23 7.35 -0.60
N LEU A 207 7.64 7.28 0.67
CA LEU A 207 7.51 8.34 1.67
C LEU A 207 8.89 8.92 2.01
N PRO A 208 8.94 10.16 2.56
CA PRO A 208 10.19 10.72 3.05
C PRO A 208 10.92 9.76 4.01
N PRO A 209 12.26 9.69 3.94
CA PRO A 209 13.04 8.66 4.60
C PRO A 209 12.95 8.71 6.13
N ASP A 210 12.59 9.85 6.71
CA ASP A 210 12.41 10.08 8.14
C ASP A 210 11.03 9.64 8.65
N VAL A 211 10.07 9.37 7.75
CA VAL A 211 8.77 8.80 8.12
C VAL A 211 8.96 7.36 8.56
N LEU A 212 8.62 7.12 9.83
CA LEU A 212 8.57 5.82 10.46
C LEU A 212 7.25 5.76 11.21
N VAL A 213 6.49 4.70 10.97
CA VAL A 213 5.17 4.50 11.58
C VAL A 213 5.20 3.27 12.46
N THR A 214 4.70 3.40 13.69
CA THR A 214 4.44 2.27 14.58
C THR A 214 3.02 1.79 14.35
N LEU A 215 2.84 0.54 13.95
CA LEU A 215 1.52 -0.01 13.60
C LEU A 215 1.43 -1.50 13.92
N MET A 216 0.23 -2.06 13.84
CA MET A 216 -0.02 -3.48 14.05
C MET A 216 -0.35 -4.19 12.74
N ARG A 217 0.24 -5.38 12.54
CA ARG A 217 -0.08 -6.29 11.43
C ARG A 217 -0.58 -7.63 11.96
N ASP A 218 -1.39 -8.34 11.16
CA ASP A 218 -1.69 -9.74 11.42
C ASP A 218 -0.39 -10.55 11.43
N ALA A 219 -0.18 -11.37 12.46
CA ALA A 219 1.03 -12.17 12.62
C ALA A 219 1.14 -13.30 11.60
N ARG A 220 -0.02 -13.80 11.17
CA ARG A 220 -0.21 -14.84 10.16
C ARG A 220 -1.37 -14.44 9.27
N ILE A 221 -1.19 -14.61 7.97
CA ILE A 221 -2.25 -14.48 6.97
C ILE A 221 -2.20 -15.67 6.02
N LYS A 222 -3.36 -16.08 5.50
CA LYS A 222 -3.45 -17.00 4.37
C LYS A 222 -3.90 -16.20 3.16
N VAL A 223 -3.18 -16.34 2.07
CA VAL A 223 -3.38 -15.56 0.85
C VAL A 223 -3.73 -16.49 -0.29
N HIS A 224 -4.81 -16.20 -0.99
CA HIS A 224 -5.11 -16.75 -2.30
C HIS A 224 -4.67 -15.74 -3.37
N ALA A 225 -3.95 -16.20 -4.39
CA ALA A 225 -3.46 -15.35 -5.47
C ALA A 225 -3.23 -16.20 -6.72
N PHE A 226 -2.88 -15.53 -7.82
CA PHE A 226 -2.44 -16.13 -9.06
C PHE A 226 -0.97 -15.79 -9.32
N ASP A 227 -0.28 -16.65 -10.06
CA ASP A 227 1.00 -16.36 -10.71
C ASP A 227 0.95 -16.82 -12.18
N LEU A 228 2.10 -16.89 -12.84
CA LEU A 228 2.21 -17.34 -14.22
C LEU A 228 1.89 -18.84 -14.40
N GLN A 229 1.81 -19.62 -13.31
CA GLN A 229 1.47 -21.04 -13.30
C GLN A 229 -0.01 -21.29 -12.96
N GLY A 230 -0.71 -20.29 -12.42
CA GLY A 230 -2.14 -20.36 -12.11
C GLY A 230 -2.45 -19.91 -10.68
N SER A 231 -3.62 -20.30 -10.17
CA SER A 231 -4.01 -19.98 -8.79
C SER A 231 -3.24 -20.81 -7.77
N TYR A 232 -2.91 -20.21 -6.63
CA TYR A 232 -2.34 -20.92 -5.50
C TYR A 232 -2.79 -20.27 -4.19
N THR A 233 -2.54 -20.99 -3.08
CA THR A 233 -2.78 -20.47 -1.73
C THR A 233 -1.53 -20.66 -0.90
N VAL A 234 -1.15 -19.65 -0.13
CA VAL A 234 0.05 -19.67 0.72
C VAL A 234 -0.23 -19.03 2.08
N THR A 235 0.36 -19.59 3.13
CA THR A 235 0.35 -18.98 4.46
C THR A 235 1.65 -18.19 4.62
N LEU A 236 1.52 -16.91 4.98
CA LEU A 236 2.64 -16.02 5.28
C LEU A 236 2.63 -15.70 6.77
N GLU A 237 3.82 -15.62 7.36
CA GLU A 237 4.04 -15.27 8.77
C GLU A 237 5.24 -14.32 8.90
N GLY A 238 5.37 -13.67 10.06
CA GLY A 238 6.52 -12.83 10.37
C GLY A 238 6.73 -11.71 9.34
N GLU A 239 7.97 -11.57 8.87
CA GLU A 239 8.34 -10.52 7.91
C GLU A 239 7.56 -10.63 6.59
N ALA A 240 7.31 -11.84 6.10
CA ALA A 240 6.56 -12.06 4.86
C ALA A 240 5.10 -11.61 4.98
N ALA A 241 4.46 -11.92 6.12
CA ALA A 241 3.11 -11.45 6.40
C ALA A 241 3.05 -9.93 6.49
N ARG A 242 4.03 -9.31 7.16
CA ARG A 242 4.11 -7.85 7.30
C ARG A 242 4.31 -7.17 5.95
N ALA A 243 5.33 -7.58 5.18
CA ALA A 243 5.62 -7.01 3.87
C ALA A 243 4.44 -7.18 2.92
N PHE A 244 3.81 -8.35 2.87
CA PHE A 244 2.63 -8.55 2.04
C PHE A 244 1.46 -7.62 2.41
N GLN A 245 1.17 -7.44 3.70
CA GLN A 245 0.10 -6.53 4.14
C GLN A 245 0.42 -5.08 3.77
N HIS A 246 1.68 -4.67 3.86
CA HIS A 246 2.14 -3.37 3.39
C HIS A 246 1.89 -3.17 1.89
N GLU A 247 2.29 -4.14 1.06
CA GLU A 247 2.07 -4.04 -0.39
C GLU A 247 0.58 -4.14 -0.77
N LEU A 248 -0.22 -4.87 0.02
CA LEU A 248 -1.66 -4.94 -0.18
C LEU A 248 -2.33 -3.59 0.12
N ASP A 249 -1.86 -2.84 1.12
CA ASP A 249 -2.34 -1.49 1.39
C ASP A 249 -2.11 -0.58 0.19
N HIS A 250 -0.93 -0.65 -0.44
CA HIS A 250 -0.63 0.11 -1.66
C HIS A 250 -1.59 -0.21 -2.81
N LEU A 251 -2.03 -1.46 -2.96
CA LEU A 251 -3.05 -1.81 -3.96
C LEU A 251 -4.44 -1.23 -3.65
N ASN A 252 -4.66 -0.79 -2.41
CA ASN A 252 -5.91 -0.22 -1.95
C ASN A 252 -5.84 1.31 -1.78
N GLY A 253 -4.75 1.97 -2.21
CA GLY A 253 -4.54 3.41 -2.05
C GLY A 253 -4.26 3.84 -0.59
N VAL A 254 -3.90 2.88 0.25
CA VAL A 254 -3.55 3.06 1.66
C VAL A 254 -2.03 3.12 1.79
N LEU A 255 -1.54 4.05 2.60
CA LEU A 255 -0.15 4.19 2.98
C LEU A 255 0.00 3.88 4.48
N ILE A 256 1.22 3.56 4.92
CA ILE A 256 1.48 3.29 6.34
C ILE A 256 1.07 4.44 7.27
N ILE A 257 1.08 5.70 6.79
CA ILE A 257 0.63 6.85 7.56
C ILE A 257 -0.88 6.82 7.87
N ASP A 258 -1.68 6.10 7.07
CA ASP A 258 -3.11 5.89 7.37
C ASP A 258 -3.33 4.83 8.48
N HIS A 259 -2.28 4.20 8.99
CA HIS A 259 -2.34 3.35 10.19
C HIS A 259 -1.98 4.10 11.48
N ALA A 260 -1.52 5.34 11.39
CA ALA A 260 -1.25 6.17 12.56
C ALA A 260 -2.59 6.63 13.18
N VAL A 261 -2.74 6.42 14.48
CA VAL A 261 -3.93 6.83 15.24
C VAL A 261 -3.65 8.13 15.98
N ASP A 262 -2.47 8.21 16.61
CA ASP A 262 -2.02 9.37 17.36
C ASP A 262 -0.71 9.93 16.77
N ASP A 263 -0.40 11.20 17.04
CA ASP A 263 0.82 11.84 16.56
C ASP A 263 2.09 11.11 17.10
N ASP A 264 1.98 10.41 18.23
CA ASP A 264 3.05 9.61 18.84
C ASP A 264 3.39 8.32 18.04
N ASP A 265 2.49 7.86 17.17
CA ASP A 265 2.74 6.72 16.29
C ASP A 265 3.74 7.04 15.16
N LEU A 266 4.12 8.33 15.03
CA LEU A 266 4.93 8.88 13.97
C LEU A 266 6.17 9.58 14.53
N THR A 267 7.34 9.32 13.94
CA THR A 267 8.60 9.95 14.39
C THR A 267 9.06 11.15 13.56
N SER A 268 8.28 11.59 12.56
CA SER A 268 8.73 12.59 11.57
C SER A 268 8.17 14.00 11.81
N GLN A 269 9.03 15.00 11.65
CA GLN A 269 8.66 16.42 11.66
C GLN A 269 7.95 16.87 10.37
N ALA A 270 7.97 16.07 9.29
CA ALA A 270 7.25 16.35 8.04
C ALA A 270 5.74 16.07 8.16
N PHE A 271 5.31 15.44 9.26
CA PHE A 271 3.92 15.02 9.43
C PHE A 271 2.89 16.17 9.45
N PRO A 272 3.13 17.36 10.02
CA PRO A 272 2.14 18.44 10.00
C PRO A 272 1.73 18.85 8.57
N GLU A 273 2.68 18.90 7.64
CA GLU A 273 2.41 19.22 6.23
C GLU A 273 1.65 18.07 5.55
N MET A 274 2.03 16.81 5.80
CA MET A 274 1.29 15.65 5.30
C MET A 274 -0.13 15.59 5.84
N LYS A 275 -0.32 15.81 7.15
CA LYS A 275 -1.62 15.81 7.81
C LYS A 275 -2.56 16.76 7.09
N GLN A 276 -2.14 17.98 6.83
CA GLN A 276 -2.94 18.96 6.10
C GLN A 276 -3.35 18.48 4.69
N LEU A 277 -2.45 17.81 3.96
CA LEU A 277 -2.74 17.24 2.64
C LEU A 277 -3.72 16.07 2.70
N GLU A 278 -3.70 15.31 3.80
CA GLU A 278 -4.41 14.04 3.91
C GLU A 278 -5.77 14.13 4.61
N GLU A 279 -5.97 15.10 5.52
CA GLU A 279 -7.16 15.25 6.37
C GLU A 279 -8.51 15.00 5.66
N PRO A 280 -8.79 15.51 4.44
CA PRO A 280 -10.11 15.35 3.82
C PRO A 280 -10.55 13.89 3.63
N ASP A 281 -9.61 13.02 3.25
CA ASP A 281 -9.88 11.63 2.88
C ASP A 281 -9.28 10.63 3.88
N HIS A 282 -8.46 11.09 4.83
CA HIS A 282 -7.76 10.28 5.82
C HIS A 282 -8.69 9.37 6.65
N PRO A 283 -9.85 9.84 7.17
CA PRO A 283 -10.74 8.99 7.94
C PRO A 283 -11.29 7.80 7.14
N TRP A 284 -11.53 7.97 5.84
CA TRP A 284 -12.01 6.89 4.97
C TRP A 284 -10.91 5.86 4.69
N ARG A 285 -9.66 6.31 4.52
CA ARG A 285 -8.53 5.39 4.33
C ARG A 285 -8.16 4.64 5.60
N GLN A 286 -8.30 5.26 6.78
CA GLN A 286 -8.19 4.56 8.06
C GLN A 286 -9.22 3.43 8.16
N GLU A 287 -10.46 3.65 7.70
CA GLU A 287 -11.47 2.58 7.68
C GLU A 287 -11.02 1.38 6.83
N ILE A 288 -10.34 1.61 5.69
CA ILE A 288 -9.76 0.55 4.85
C ILE A 288 -8.57 -0.12 5.54
N ALA A 289 -7.63 0.69 6.05
CA ALA A 289 -6.42 0.24 6.76
C ALA A 289 -6.74 -0.74 7.89
N PHE A 290 -7.81 -0.44 8.67
CA PHE A 290 -8.23 -1.24 9.81
C PHE A 290 -9.32 -2.28 9.50
N ALA A 291 -9.83 -2.36 8.25
CA ALA A 291 -11.00 -3.18 7.92
C ALA A 291 -10.78 -4.68 8.14
N ARG A 292 -9.52 -5.15 8.12
CA ARG A 292 -9.12 -6.57 8.24
C ARG A 292 -9.99 -7.51 7.39
N GLN A 293 -10.31 -7.08 6.17
CA GLN A 293 -11.20 -7.83 5.28
C GLN A 293 -10.58 -9.17 4.88
N VAL A 294 -11.46 -10.15 4.71
CA VAL A 294 -11.15 -11.50 4.24
C VAL A 294 -11.96 -11.73 2.97
N GLY A 295 -11.29 -12.11 1.88
CA GLY A 295 -11.92 -12.45 0.60
C GLY A 295 -12.68 -13.77 0.71
N ALA A 296 -13.81 -13.86 0.03
CA ALA A 296 -14.46 -15.15 -0.18
C ALA A 296 -13.63 -15.96 -1.18
N LEU A 297 -13.27 -17.19 -0.83
CA LEU A 297 -12.83 -18.15 -1.83
C LEU A 297 -14.08 -18.52 -2.64
N ASP A 298 -14.11 -18.18 -3.93
CA ASP A 298 -15.14 -18.73 -4.81
C ASP A 298 -14.96 -20.25 -4.88
N GLU A 299 -15.83 -20.99 -4.19
CA GLU A 299 -15.82 -22.46 -4.17
C GLU A 299 -16.20 -23.09 -5.55
N THR A 300 -16.32 -22.30 -6.61
CA THR A 300 -16.85 -22.73 -7.91
C THR A 300 -15.82 -23.23 -8.92
N SER A 301 -14.53 -23.34 -8.56
CA SER A 301 -13.50 -23.89 -9.47
C SER A 301 -13.13 -25.36 -9.19
N GLY A 302 -13.93 -26.08 -8.39
CA GLY A 302 -13.78 -27.51 -8.14
C GLY A 302 -15.06 -28.30 -8.41
N GLY A 303 -15.36 -28.59 -9.68
CA GLY A 303 -16.43 -29.53 -10.02
C GLY A 303 -16.70 -29.62 -11.52
N GLY A 304 -16.28 -30.73 -12.14
CA GLY A 304 -16.62 -31.10 -13.51
C GLY A 304 -15.56 -31.94 -14.18
#